data_AF-A0A3D0YX15-F1
#
_entry.id   AF-A0A3D0YX15-F1
#
_cell.length_a   1.000
_cell.length_b   1.000
_cell.length_c   1.000
_cell.angle_alpha   90.00
_cell.angle_beta   90.00
_cell.angle_gamma   90.00
#
_symmetry.space_group_name_H-M   'P 1'
#
loop_
_entity.id
_entity.type
_entity.pdbx_description
1 polymer ?
#
loop_
_entity_poly.entity_id
_entity_poly.type
_entity_poly.pdbx_seq_one_letter_code
_entity_poly.pdbx_strand_id
1 'polypeptide(L)'
;MRCFLRGVDITKWRRLEIKKTNYNNHSMNKKILKVSAFLLLGYYFYPQPAQAVIPPDFIFNIGTQVAQFFSMVAIFFTAIFGTLFQFFKTRYYAFKYKKTILSLTILAIIVISIVSSYFYAIYKQKIEYQKWLEESQLYAASQNINYDSDNDGLTDLEEKNFGTDLNNPDTDGDGYLDGEEVKNGYNPNGPGKLGGSGVNDDENDQLHIGAENNKNIDTSAKKFISNINLNDSSAKFISEYYGNIANGNLEQAYERSKKTVGFDTFKGWYLKTSKITLDKLVRIDEKKSSIELTLYEDGTFTRYGVLMTLALQSEIPVRVEKSEVKILAQGLIDNQNVSVDESKIAQEYDFFAKNESASMLVTNQDFKNITDNQQNDYIVLDAREDIEYENGYFPGSLHMRFADIKAGRWIELPKDKFVYVICWSGIRGEEVAEFLRTKKIVSSYLEGGANGWVEFGGKWVGEIKFGEKYTDSKYQILFSTDELKKKVAEGVVLVDTREPYRSHIAGSVNIPIMYTPTINLEKTFSQVPANSKVITVCDGYVNCFDAKITGVELERRGHQFLGRYNTPWEYDK
;
A
#
# COMPACT_ATOMS: atom_id res chain seq x y z
N MET A 1 -92.93 -1.96 -28.25
CA MET A 1 -94.20 -2.14 -28.99
C MET A 1 -93.88 -2.97 -30.24
N ARG A 2 -94.36 -4.23 -30.34
CA ARG A 2 -94.30 -5.21 -31.47
C ARG A 2 -92.96 -5.37 -32.24
N CYS A 3 -92.25 -6.51 -32.17
CA CYS A 3 -92.49 -7.82 -32.80
C CYS A 3 -92.39 -7.87 -34.34
N PHE A 4 -91.48 -8.70 -34.91
CA PHE A 4 -91.83 -9.95 -35.62
C PHE A 4 -90.61 -10.81 -36.04
N LEU A 5 -90.63 -12.13 -35.70
CA LEU A 5 -90.04 -13.35 -36.35
C LEU A 5 -88.57 -13.32 -36.90
N ARG A 6 -87.72 -14.37 -36.90
CA ARG A 6 -87.68 -15.83 -36.54
C ARG A 6 -86.17 -16.17 -36.29
N GLY A 7 -85.71 -17.30 -35.76
CA GLY A 7 -86.37 -18.51 -35.20
C GLY A 7 -85.53 -19.79 -35.48
N VAL A 8 -85.49 -20.75 -34.53
CA VAL A 8 -84.79 -22.08 -34.56
C VAL A 8 -83.25 -22.02 -34.39
N ASP A 9 -82.58 -22.90 -33.64
CA ASP A 9 -82.85 -23.56 -32.34
C ASP A 9 -81.49 -24.02 -31.73
N ILE A 10 -81.44 -24.33 -30.44
CA ILE A 10 -80.23 -24.51 -29.62
C ILE A 10 -80.21 -25.96 -29.08
N THR A 11 -79.14 -26.75 -29.15
CA THR A 11 -78.15 -26.89 -28.06
C THR A 11 -77.27 -28.15 -28.24
N LYS A 12 -76.05 -28.10 -27.67
CA LYS A 12 -75.24 -29.21 -27.08
C LYS A 12 -74.90 -30.43 -27.95
N TRP A 13 -73.65 -30.91 -27.83
CA TRP A 13 -73.36 -32.24 -27.25
C TRP A 13 -71.89 -32.36 -26.78
N ARG A 14 -71.56 -33.50 -26.15
CA ARG A 14 -70.35 -33.77 -25.33
C ARG A 14 -69.08 -34.17 -26.12
N ARG A 15 -67.94 -33.93 -25.46
CA ARG A 15 -66.66 -34.69 -25.41
C ARG A 15 -66.37 -35.80 -26.44
N LEU A 16 -65.15 -35.69 -26.99
CA LEU A 16 -64.14 -36.77 -27.25
C LEU A 16 -64.53 -37.80 -28.35
N GLU A 17 -63.61 -38.39 -29.13
CA GLU A 17 -62.16 -38.58 -28.99
C GLU A 17 -61.47 -38.98 -30.34
N ILE A 18 -60.14 -39.20 -30.31
CA ILE A 18 -59.29 -40.03 -31.21
C ILE A 18 -58.62 -39.41 -32.48
N LYS A 19 -57.33 -39.10 -32.27
CA LYS A 19 -56.10 -39.37 -33.05
C LYS A 19 -55.93 -39.05 -34.55
N LYS A 20 -54.81 -38.34 -34.77
CA LYS A 20 -53.78 -38.49 -35.82
C LYS A 20 -54.14 -38.23 -37.29
N THR A 21 -53.51 -37.17 -37.81
CA THR A 21 -52.82 -37.21 -39.11
C THR A 21 -51.62 -36.25 -39.09
N ASN A 22 -50.52 -36.63 -39.77
CA ASN A 22 -49.43 -35.72 -40.10
C ASN A 22 -49.92 -34.73 -41.17
N TYR A 23 -49.44 -33.47 -41.17
CA TYR A 23 -48.90 -32.84 -42.39
C TYR A 23 -48.08 -31.58 -42.09
N ASN A 24 -47.26 -31.19 -43.08
CA ASN A 24 -46.26 -30.12 -43.06
C ASN A 24 -46.76 -28.75 -42.56
N ASN A 25 -45.92 -28.06 -41.78
CA ASN A 25 -46.21 -26.69 -41.33
C ASN A 25 -45.37 -25.64 -42.08
N HIS A 26 -45.85 -25.20 -43.25
CA HIS A 26 -45.20 -24.18 -44.07
C HIS A 26 -45.80 -22.77 -43.83
N SER A 27 -45.78 -22.27 -42.59
CA SER A 27 -46.27 -20.90 -42.30
C SER A 27 -45.69 -20.23 -41.04
N MET A 28 -44.36 -20.19 -40.88
CA MET A 28 -43.75 -19.39 -39.79
C MET A 28 -42.41 -18.71 -40.13
N ASN A 29 -42.26 -18.17 -41.34
CA ASN A 29 -41.00 -17.56 -41.78
C ASN A 29 -41.09 -16.14 -42.42
N LYS A 30 -42.13 -15.36 -42.07
CA LYS A 30 -42.26 -13.93 -42.49
C LYS A 30 -42.44 -12.90 -41.37
N LYS A 31 -42.63 -13.33 -40.11
CA LYS A 31 -42.61 -12.43 -38.93
C LYS A 31 -41.26 -12.39 -38.23
N ILE A 32 -40.57 -13.53 -38.10
CA ILE A 32 -39.24 -13.61 -37.46
C ILE A 32 -38.19 -12.83 -38.28
N LEU A 33 -38.23 -12.92 -39.62
CA LEU A 33 -37.26 -12.25 -40.51
C LEU A 33 -37.36 -10.71 -40.54
N LYS A 34 -38.49 -10.13 -40.10
CA LYS A 34 -38.65 -8.66 -40.03
C LYS A 34 -38.18 -8.07 -38.69
N VAL A 35 -38.21 -8.86 -37.62
CA VAL A 35 -37.69 -8.43 -36.31
C VAL A 35 -36.16 -8.46 -36.31
N SER A 36 -35.53 -9.46 -36.95
CA SER A 36 -34.08 -9.51 -37.12
C SER A 36 -33.53 -8.42 -38.05
N ALA A 37 -34.27 -8.03 -39.11
CA ALA A 37 -33.86 -6.93 -39.99
C ALA A 37 -33.89 -5.55 -39.31
N PHE A 38 -34.83 -5.30 -38.39
CA PHE A 38 -34.89 -4.03 -37.65
C PHE A 38 -33.80 -3.92 -36.58
N LEU A 39 -33.41 -5.05 -35.97
CA LEU A 39 -32.27 -5.12 -35.04
C LEU A 39 -30.90 -4.97 -35.73
N LEU A 40 -30.82 -5.20 -37.05
CA LEU A 40 -29.58 -5.04 -37.83
C LEU A 40 -29.38 -3.64 -38.44
N LEU A 41 -30.41 -2.79 -38.49
CA LEU A 41 -30.31 -1.42 -39.01
C LEU A 41 -30.14 -0.34 -37.93
N GLY A 42 -30.41 -0.66 -36.66
CA GLY A 42 -30.19 0.25 -35.53
C GLY A 42 -28.72 0.40 -35.09
N TYR A 43 -27.79 -0.35 -35.67
CA TYR A 43 -26.39 -0.45 -35.20
C TYR A 43 -25.43 0.57 -35.87
N TYR A 44 -25.87 1.37 -36.84
CA TYR A 44 -24.96 2.17 -37.68
C TYR A 44 -24.80 3.66 -37.30
N PHE A 45 -25.52 4.16 -36.29
CA PHE A 45 -25.48 5.59 -35.91
C PHE A 45 -25.60 5.86 -34.41
N TYR A 46 -24.65 5.39 -33.60
CA TYR A 46 -24.25 6.04 -32.33
C TYR A 46 -22.78 5.70 -32.02
N PRO A 47 -21.92 6.67 -31.63
CA PRO A 47 -20.54 6.39 -31.27
C PRO A 47 -20.44 5.69 -29.91
N GLN A 48 -19.57 4.70 -29.81
CA GLN A 48 -19.24 3.98 -28.57
C GLN A 48 -17.76 4.27 -28.18
N PRO A 49 -17.43 4.33 -26.88
CA PRO A 49 -16.07 4.53 -26.41
C PRO A 49 -15.18 3.31 -26.68
N ALA A 50 -13.88 3.54 -26.88
CA ALA A 50 -12.92 2.48 -27.13
C ALA A 50 -12.55 1.71 -25.85
N GLN A 51 -12.77 0.40 -25.85
CA GLN A 51 -12.13 -0.53 -24.92
C GLN A 51 -11.18 -1.45 -25.71
N ALA A 52 -9.91 -1.47 -25.32
CA ALA A 52 -8.92 -2.37 -25.89
C ALA A 52 -8.85 -3.67 -25.07
N VAL A 53 -8.86 -4.82 -25.75
CA VAL A 53 -8.60 -6.13 -25.12
C VAL A 53 -7.40 -6.78 -25.82
N ILE A 54 -6.25 -6.65 -25.15
CA ILE A 54 -5.03 -7.48 -25.12
C ILE A 54 -4.60 -8.25 -26.40
N PRO A 55 -3.40 -7.96 -26.97
CA PRO A 55 -2.78 -8.77 -28.03
C PRO A 55 -2.33 -10.18 -27.59
N PRO A 56 -2.29 -11.17 -28.50
CA PRO A 56 -2.06 -12.57 -28.17
C PRO A 56 -0.56 -12.97 -28.15
N ASP A 57 0.21 -12.54 -27.16
CA ASP A 57 1.53 -13.13 -26.84
C ASP A 57 1.37 -14.39 -25.96
N PHE A 58 0.60 -15.37 -26.44
CA PHE A 58 0.22 -16.56 -25.65
C PHE A 58 0.24 -17.86 -26.47
N ILE A 59 1.43 -18.36 -26.90
CA ILE A 59 1.60 -19.82 -27.10
C ILE A 59 3.04 -20.30 -26.79
N PHE A 60 3.09 -21.50 -26.18
CA PHE A 60 4.24 -22.42 -25.99
C PHE A 60 5.17 -22.14 -24.78
N ASN A 61 5.58 -23.13 -23.96
CA ASN A 61 5.51 -24.59 -24.13
C ASN A 61 5.38 -25.40 -22.81
N ILE A 62 4.28 -25.26 -22.07
CA ILE A 62 4.09 -25.96 -20.78
C ILE A 62 3.80 -27.47 -20.95
N GLY A 63 3.14 -27.88 -22.05
CA GLY A 63 2.65 -29.25 -22.22
C GLY A 63 3.74 -30.33 -22.24
N THR A 64 4.92 -30.05 -22.81
CA THR A 64 6.01 -31.03 -22.90
C THR A 64 6.78 -31.18 -21.58
N GLN A 65 7.04 -30.08 -20.87
CA GLN A 65 7.72 -30.11 -19.57
C GLN A 65 6.85 -30.76 -18.49
N VAL A 66 5.55 -30.48 -18.48
CA VAL A 66 4.59 -31.13 -17.56
C VAL A 66 4.47 -32.63 -17.83
N ALA A 67 4.42 -33.05 -19.10
CA ALA A 67 4.41 -34.47 -19.46
C ALA A 67 5.72 -35.19 -19.07
N GLN A 68 6.88 -34.54 -19.23
CA GLN A 68 8.17 -35.09 -18.77
C GLN A 68 8.26 -35.17 -17.24
N PHE A 69 7.76 -34.16 -16.52
CA PHE A 69 7.70 -34.19 -15.06
C PHE A 69 6.82 -35.34 -14.56
N PHE A 70 5.59 -35.48 -15.05
CA PHE A 70 4.68 -36.55 -14.62
C PHE A 70 5.14 -37.96 -15.04
N SER A 71 5.86 -38.10 -16.17
CA SER A 71 6.45 -39.40 -16.55
C SER A 71 7.67 -39.77 -15.70
N MET A 72 8.54 -38.81 -15.34
CA MET A 72 9.60 -39.05 -14.36
C MET A 72 9.02 -39.44 -12.99
N VAL A 73 7.99 -38.74 -12.52
CA VAL A 73 7.28 -39.06 -11.27
C VAL A 73 6.65 -40.46 -11.32
N ALA A 74 6.03 -40.86 -12.43
CA ALA A 74 5.46 -42.20 -12.61
C ALA A 74 6.54 -43.31 -12.62
N ILE A 75 7.70 -43.07 -13.25
CA ILE A 75 8.84 -43.99 -13.23
C ILE A 75 9.41 -44.11 -11.80
N PHE A 76 9.53 -42.99 -11.09
CA PHE A 76 10.02 -42.96 -9.70
C PHE A 76 9.09 -43.73 -8.75
N PHE A 77 7.78 -43.50 -8.84
CA PHE A 77 6.81 -44.26 -8.04
C PHE A 77 6.72 -45.73 -8.43
N THR A 78 6.78 -46.10 -9.71
CA THR A 78 6.78 -47.53 -10.10
C THR A 78 8.05 -48.27 -9.64
N ALA A 79 9.21 -47.60 -9.61
CA ALA A 79 10.43 -48.14 -9.00
C ALA A 79 10.32 -48.30 -7.48
N ILE A 80 9.74 -47.31 -6.77
CA ILE A 80 9.48 -47.37 -5.32
C ILE A 80 8.48 -48.47 -4.97
N PHE A 81 7.34 -48.55 -5.69
CA PHE A 81 6.36 -49.60 -5.46
C PHE A 81 6.89 -50.98 -5.84
N GLY A 82 7.69 -51.11 -6.91
CA GLY A 82 8.33 -52.36 -7.29
C GLY A 82 9.35 -52.86 -6.25
N THR A 83 10.18 -51.95 -5.70
CA THR A 83 11.15 -52.29 -4.65
C THR A 83 10.49 -52.58 -3.31
N LEU A 84 9.47 -51.81 -2.91
CA LEU A 84 8.65 -52.09 -1.73
C LEU A 84 7.91 -53.43 -1.88
N PHE A 85 7.29 -53.71 -3.03
CA PHE A 85 6.57 -54.96 -3.25
C PHE A 85 7.50 -56.17 -3.21
N GLN A 86 8.71 -56.09 -3.79
CA GLN A 86 9.73 -57.13 -3.63
C GLN A 86 10.18 -57.27 -2.16
N PHE A 87 10.46 -56.16 -1.46
CA PHE A 87 10.85 -56.17 -0.05
C PHE A 87 9.79 -56.82 0.86
N PHE A 88 8.51 -56.52 0.64
CA PHE A 88 7.40 -57.16 1.34
C PHE A 88 7.24 -58.63 0.92
N LYS A 89 7.37 -58.97 -0.37
CA LYS A 89 7.32 -60.36 -0.84
C LYS A 89 8.43 -61.23 -0.24
N THR A 90 9.66 -60.74 -0.19
CA THR A 90 10.80 -61.45 0.44
C THR A 90 10.63 -61.58 1.96
N ARG A 91 10.01 -60.61 2.64
CA ARG A 91 9.75 -60.70 4.09
C ARG A 91 8.48 -61.48 4.47
N TYR A 92 7.47 -61.54 3.61
CA TYR A 92 6.21 -62.25 3.85
C TYR A 92 6.43 -63.76 4.04
N TYR A 93 7.34 -64.36 3.26
CA TYR A 93 7.68 -65.79 3.38
C TYR A 93 8.66 -66.13 4.52
N ALA A 94 9.25 -65.14 5.20
CA ALA A 94 10.39 -65.36 6.10
C ALA A 94 10.07 -65.39 7.60
N PHE A 95 8.99 -64.75 8.09
CA PHE A 95 8.76 -64.61 9.54
C PHE A 95 7.33 -64.92 10.00
N LYS A 96 7.08 -66.23 10.14
CA LYS A 96 5.97 -66.82 10.88
C LYS A 96 6.07 -66.49 12.39
N TYR A 97 5.08 -65.74 12.89
CA TYR A 97 4.79 -65.46 14.31
C TYR A 97 5.79 -64.58 15.13
N LYS A 98 5.22 -63.72 15.99
CA LYS A 98 5.83 -62.88 17.07
C LYS A 98 6.49 -61.51 16.76
N LYS A 99 6.45 -60.91 15.56
CA LYS A 99 6.95 -59.52 15.36
C LYS A 99 5.91 -58.39 15.43
N THR A 100 4.65 -58.62 15.06
CA THR A 100 3.65 -57.55 14.87
C THR A 100 3.35 -56.77 16.15
N ILE A 101 3.24 -57.45 17.30
CA ILE A 101 2.95 -56.81 18.59
C ILE A 101 4.10 -55.87 19.01
N LEU A 102 5.35 -56.30 18.85
CA LEU A 102 6.52 -55.48 19.21
C LEU A 102 6.69 -54.26 18.30
N SER A 103 6.42 -54.40 17.00
CA SER A 103 6.42 -53.26 16.07
C SER A 103 5.31 -52.25 16.40
N LEU A 104 4.12 -52.72 16.78
CA LEU A 104 3.00 -51.85 17.14
C LEU A 104 3.22 -51.14 18.48
N THR A 105 3.83 -51.80 19.49
CA THR A 105 4.16 -51.11 20.75
C THR A 105 5.25 -50.06 20.57
N ILE A 106 6.29 -50.33 19.78
CA ILE A 106 7.33 -49.33 19.46
C ILE A 106 6.72 -48.14 18.69
N LEU A 107 5.86 -48.40 17.71
CA LEU A 107 5.17 -47.33 16.98
C LEU A 107 4.26 -46.50 17.89
N ALA A 108 3.52 -47.14 18.79
CA ALA A 108 2.68 -46.45 19.77
C ALA A 108 3.51 -45.57 20.73
N ILE A 109 4.65 -46.07 21.21
CA ILE A 109 5.58 -45.28 22.05
C ILE A 109 6.09 -44.06 21.30
N ILE A 110 6.51 -44.20 20.04
CA ILE A 110 6.98 -43.08 19.20
C ILE A 110 5.87 -42.05 18.99
N VAL A 111 4.64 -42.49 18.66
CA VAL A 111 3.50 -41.58 18.48
C VAL A 111 3.16 -40.86 19.79
N ILE A 112 3.14 -41.56 20.93
CA ILE A 112 2.93 -40.96 22.24
C ILE A 112 4.02 -39.94 22.56
N SER A 113 5.30 -40.25 22.31
CA SER A 113 6.41 -39.31 22.53
C SER A 113 6.31 -38.06 21.67
N ILE A 114 5.93 -38.19 20.39
CA ILE A 114 5.72 -37.04 19.49
C ILE A 114 4.54 -36.19 19.97
N VAL A 115 3.42 -36.82 20.31
CA VAL A 115 2.21 -36.12 20.81
C VAL A 115 2.49 -35.44 22.14
N SER A 116 3.15 -36.10 23.09
CA SER A 116 3.57 -35.50 24.36
C SER A 116 4.56 -34.36 24.16
N SER A 117 5.51 -34.45 23.21
CA SER A 117 6.42 -33.35 22.89
C SER A 117 5.70 -32.16 22.25
N TYR A 118 4.69 -32.41 21.41
CA TYR A 118 3.85 -31.37 20.81
C TYR A 118 3.02 -30.63 21.88
N PHE A 119 2.35 -31.38 22.76
CA PHE A 119 1.62 -30.79 23.89
C PHE A 119 2.54 -30.07 24.89
N TYR A 120 3.75 -30.59 25.14
CA TYR A 120 4.74 -29.93 25.99
C TYR A 120 5.26 -28.63 25.37
N ALA A 121 5.47 -28.58 24.05
CA ALA A 121 5.83 -27.36 23.34
C ALA A 121 4.73 -26.28 23.45
N ILE A 122 3.46 -26.65 23.22
CA ILE A 122 2.30 -25.76 23.41
C ILE A 122 2.20 -25.28 24.87
N TYR A 123 2.41 -26.18 25.85
CA TYR A 123 2.38 -25.82 27.26
C TYR A 123 3.51 -24.85 27.65
N LYS A 124 4.74 -25.08 27.17
CA LYS A 124 5.88 -24.19 27.39
C LYS A 124 5.64 -22.82 26.76
N GLN A 125 5.15 -22.78 25.51
CA GLN A 125 4.77 -21.54 24.82
C GLN A 125 3.70 -20.78 25.60
N LYS A 126 2.69 -21.48 26.16
CA LYS A 126 1.66 -20.85 27.00
C LYS A 126 2.24 -20.26 28.29
N ILE A 127 3.18 -20.92 28.95
CA ILE A 127 3.86 -20.36 30.14
C ILE A 127 4.72 -19.15 29.78
N GLU A 128 5.50 -19.21 28.70
CA GLU A 128 6.31 -18.08 28.23
C GLU A 128 5.43 -16.88 27.84
N TYR A 129 4.28 -17.11 27.20
CA TYR A 129 3.28 -16.09 26.91
C TYR A 129 2.65 -15.48 28.17
N GLN A 130 2.31 -16.30 29.19
CA GLN A 130 1.78 -15.77 30.45
C GLN A 130 2.82 -14.97 31.23
N LYS A 131 4.09 -15.40 31.23
CA LYS A 131 5.20 -14.65 31.83
C LYS A 131 5.45 -13.33 31.11
N TRP A 132 5.39 -13.31 29.78
CA TRP A 132 5.46 -12.09 28.98
C TRP A 132 4.27 -11.15 29.25
N LEU A 133 3.07 -11.69 29.43
CA LEU A 133 1.88 -10.92 29.81
C LEU A 133 2.04 -10.27 31.19
N GLU A 134 2.54 -11.02 32.17
CA GLU A 134 2.80 -10.53 33.52
C GLU A 134 3.92 -9.47 33.52
N GLU A 135 5.00 -9.69 32.80
CA GLU A 135 6.09 -8.71 32.59
C GLU A 135 5.61 -7.44 31.87
N SER A 136 4.73 -7.58 30.86
CA SER A 136 4.16 -6.45 30.12
C SER A 136 3.15 -5.66 30.96
N GLN A 137 2.35 -6.35 31.79
CA GLN A 137 1.43 -5.72 32.75
C GLN A 137 2.20 -5.01 33.88
N LEU A 138 3.31 -5.57 34.35
CA LEU A 138 4.21 -4.92 35.30
C LEU A 138 4.89 -3.69 34.69
N TYR A 139 5.32 -3.76 33.43
CA TYR A 139 5.88 -2.61 32.71
C TYR A 139 4.83 -1.49 32.54
N ALA A 140 3.62 -1.82 32.09
CA ALA A 140 2.49 -0.91 32.00
C ALA A 140 2.13 -0.25 33.34
N ALA A 141 2.02 -1.06 34.41
CA ALA A 141 1.75 -0.57 35.76
C ALA A 141 2.89 0.31 36.32
N SER A 142 4.14 0.09 35.90
CA SER A 142 5.30 0.90 36.29
C SER A 142 5.43 2.23 35.53
N GLN A 143 4.58 2.46 34.52
CA GLN A 143 4.55 3.68 33.72
C GLN A 143 3.20 4.42 33.80
N ASN A 144 2.31 3.97 34.68
CA ASN A 144 1.01 4.59 34.99
C ASN A 144 0.22 5.08 33.75
N ILE A 145 0.22 4.28 32.68
CA ILE A 145 -0.35 4.64 31.36
C ILE A 145 -1.88 4.76 31.31
N ASN A 146 -2.55 4.60 32.45
CA ASN A 146 -3.97 4.89 32.66
C ASN A 146 -4.17 5.99 33.72
N TYR A 147 -3.12 6.77 34.03
CA TYR A 147 -3.28 8.02 34.75
C TYR A 147 -3.83 9.05 33.77
N ASP A 148 -4.84 9.75 34.25
CA ASP A 148 -5.63 10.77 33.60
C ASP A 148 -5.66 11.87 34.67
N SER A 149 -4.80 12.87 34.48
CA SER A 149 -4.40 13.79 35.54
C SER A 149 -5.48 14.82 35.88
N ASP A 150 -6.33 15.18 34.92
CA ASP A 150 -7.44 16.13 35.09
C ASP A 150 -8.85 15.49 34.95
N ASN A 151 -8.93 14.22 34.53
CA ASN A 151 -10.12 13.36 34.50
C ASN A 151 -11.13 13.74 33.42
N ASP A 152 -10.61 14.15 32.26
CA ASP A 152 -11.38 14.58 31.10
C ASP A 152 -11.79 13.43 30.15
N GLY A 153 -11.05 12.31 30.19
CA GLY A 153 -11.25 11.14 29.34
C GLY A 153 -10.08 10.77 28.42
N LEU A 154 -9.00 11.57 28.39
CA LEU A 154 -7.69 11.20 27.85
C LEU A 154 -6.76 10.77 28.98
N THR A 155 -5.89 9.79 28.72
CA THR A 155 -4.75 9.53 29.62
C THR A 155 -3.62 10.53 29.38
N ASP A 156 -2.76 10.77 30.37
CA ASP A 156 -1.53 11.59 30.27
C ASP A 156 -0.68 11.26 29.01
N LEU A 157 -0.77 10.01 28.55
CA LEU A 157 -0.08 9.53 27.35
C LEU A 157 -0.80 9.92 26.06
N GLU A 158 -2.14 9.85 26.03
CA GLU A 158 -2.96 10.27 24.90
C GLU A 158 -2.93 11.80 24.75
N GLU A 159 -3.07 12.54 25.85
CA GLU A 159 -2.90 13.98 25.89
C GLU A 159 -1.57 14.42 25.28
N LYS A 160 -0.47 13.79 25.70
CA LYS A 160 0.87 14.02 25.12
C LYS A 160 0.98 13.67 23.63
N ASN A 161 0.12 12.78 23.10
CA ASN A 161 0.08 12.48 21.67
C ASN A 161 -0.78 13.50 20.90
N PHE A 162 -1.86 14.02 21.50
CA PHE A 162 -2.70 15.06 20.91
C PHE A 162 -2.15 16.48 21.08
N GLY A 163 -1.20 16.67 22.01
CA GLY A 163 -0.57 17.95 22.30
C GLY A 163 -1.29 18.80 23.36
N THR A 164 -2.21 18.20 24.13
CA THR A 164 -3.00 18.87 25.16
C THR A 164 -2.21 19.03 26.47
N ASP A 165 -2.70 19.88 27.39
CA ASP A 165 -2.06 20.12 28.70
C ASP A 165 -2.61 19.17 29.77
N LEU A 166 -1.74 18.27 30.23
CA LEU A 166 -1.89 17.23 31.28
C LEU A 166 -2.56 17.64 32.60
N ASN A 167 -3.01 18.88 32.77
CA ASN A 167 -3.62 19.39 34.00
C ASN A 167 -4.79 20.35 33.69
N ASN A 168 -5.27 20.39 32.44
CA ASN A 168 -6.29 21.29 31.97
C ASN A 168 -7.25 20.58 30.99
N PRO A 169 -8.45 20.18 31.45
CA PRO A 169 -9.33 19.23 30.75
C PRO A 169 -10.09 19.85 29.56
N ASP A 170 -9.66 21.01 29.08
CA ASP A 170 -10.22 21.87 28.03
C ASP A 170 -9.05 22.79 27.59
N THR A 171 -8.16 22.26 26.75
CA THR A 171 -6.85 22.88 26.46
C THR A 171 -6.98 24.18 25.66
N ASP A 172 -7.93 24.25 24.73
CA ASP A 172 -8.13 25.43 23.89
C ASP A 172 -9.07 26.49 24.52
N GLY A 173 -9.86 26.09 25.54
CA GLY A 173 -10.74 26.95 26.30
C GLY A 173 -12.07 27.27 25.62
N ASP A 174 -12.52 26.47 24.64
CA ASP A 174 -13.78 26.67 23.93
C ASP A 174 -15.02 26.16 24.70
N GLY A 175 -14.81 25.30 25.72
CA GLY A 175 -15.84 24.77 26.61
C GLY A 175 -16.25 23.32 26.36
N TYR A 176 -15.59 22.60 25.45
CA TYR A 176 -15.62 21.15 25.37
C TYR A 176 -14.41 20.52 26.08
N LEU A 177 -14.51 19.24 26.49
CA LEU A 177 -13.37 18.56 27.11
C LEU A 177 -12.51 17.89 26.04
N ASP A 178 -11.19 17.91 26.17
CA ASP A 178 -10.26 17.40 25.16
C ASP A 178 -10.56 15.92 24.78
N GLY A 179 -10.88 15.09 25.78
CA GLY A 179 -11.28 13.70 25.65
C GLY A 179 -12.71 13.50 25.16
N GLU A 180 -13.62 14.47 25.35
CA GLU A 180 -14.91 14.45 24.67
C GLU A 180 -14.75 14.83 23.19
N GLU A 181 -13.88 15.80 22.89
CA GLU A 181 -13.57 16.21 21.53
C GLU A 181 -12.89 15.10 20.74
N VAL A 182 -11.75 14.58 21.20
CA VAL A 182 -11.01 13.49 20.54
C VAL A 182 -11.93 12.31 20.23
N LYS A 183 -12.74 11.90 21.22
CA LYS A 183 -13.70 10.78 21.09
C LYS A 183 -14.81 11.03 20.08
N ASN A 184 -15.22 12.29 19.89
CA ASN A 184 -16.23 12.68 18.90
C ASN A 184 -15.61 13.14 17.56
N GLY A 185 -14.28 13.16 17.46
CA GLY A 185 -13.54 13.62 16.29
C GLY A 185 -13.51 15.15 16.16
N TYR A 186 -13.31 15.88 17.25
CA TYR A 186 -13.02 17.32 17.33
C TYR A 186 -11.61 17.57 17.89
N ASN A 187 -11.03 18.74 17.58
CA ASN A 187 -9.61 19.01 17.80
C ASN A 187 -9.38 19.74 19.13
N PRO A 188 -8.77 19.11 20.15
CA PRO A 188 -8.64 19.64 21.51
C PRO A 188 -7.64 20.81 21.66
N ASN A 189 -7.20 21.39 20.54
CA ASN A 189 -6.21 22.46 20.50
C ASN A 189 -6.66 23.62 19.59
N GLY A 190 -7.95 23.67 19.24
CA GLY A 190 -8.49 24.72 18.37
C GLY A 190 -9.69 24.27 17.53
N PRO A 191 -10.52 25.22 17.06
CA PRO A 191 -11.78 24.93 16.39
C PRO A 191 -11.62 24.07 15.13
N GLY A 192 -12.24 22.89 15.12
CA GLY A 192 -12.27 22.00 13.96
C GLY A 192 -12.56 20.55 14.33
N LYS A 193 -12.61 19.67 13.32
CA LYS A 193 -12.58 18.23 13.60
C LYS A 193 -11.16 17.78 13.94
N LEU A 194 -11.02 16.72 14.76
CA LEU A 194 -9.78 15.97 14.91
C LEU A 194 -9.36 15.48 13.52
N GLY A 195 -8.20 15.90 13.04
CA GLY A 195 -7.76 15.63 11.66
C GLY A 195 -8.62 16.26 10.56
N GLY A 196 -9.43 17.30 10.85
CA GLY A 196 -10.45 17.75 9.90
C GLY A 196 -11.05 19.15 10.06
N SER A 197 -10.24 20.20 10.24
CA SER A 197 -10.52 21.51 9.61
C SER A 197 -9.27 22.40 9.46
N GLY A 198 -8.22 21.80 8.93
CA GLY A 198 -7.15 22.51 8.27
C GLY A 198 -6.57 21.57 7.23
N VAL A 199 -6.41 22.04 5.99
CA VAL A 199 -5.26 21.58 5.21
C VAL A 199 -4.07 22.29 5.86
N ASN A 200 -3.68 21.79 7.03
CA ASN A 200 -2.29 21.88 7.43
C ASN A 200 -1.61 20.99 6.41
N ASP A 201 -1.06 21.63 5.37
CA ASP A 201 -0.09 21.01 4.50
C ASP A 201 0.89 20.29 5.43
N ASP A 202 0.91 18.95 5.40
CA ASP A 202 2.03 18.21 5.96
C ASP A 202 3.25 18.81 5.27
N GLU A 203 4.14 19.50 6.00
CA GLU A 203 5.29 20.17 5.39
C GLU A 203 6.20 19.16 4.67
N ASN A 204 6.01 17.86 4.95
CA ASN A 204 6.66 16.72 4.30
C ASN A 204 5.86 16.12 3.13
N ASP A 205 4.63 16.57 2.85
CA ASP A 205 3.88 16.25 1.63
C ASP A 205 4.50 16.94 0.43
N GLN A 206 5.47 16.27 -0.19
CA GLN A 206 6.29 16.89 -1.22
C GLN A 206 5.51 17.18 -2.53
N LEU A 207 4.20 16.93 -2.61
CA LEU A 207 3.37 17.20 -3.80
C LEU A 207 2.02 17.92 -3.50
N HIS A 208 1.76 18.39 -2.27
CA HIS A 208 0.59 19.20 -1.85
C HIS A 208 -0.69 19.05 -2.71
N ILE A 209 -1.53 18.04 -2.43
CA ILE A 209 -2.85 17.99 -3.08
C ILE A 209 -3.82 18.88 -2.32
N GLY A 210 -3.94 20.13 -2.77
CA GLY A 210 -4.83 21.11 -2.15
C GLY A 210 -5.19 22.28 -3.06
N ALA A 211 -5.98 23.21 -2.53
CA ALA A 211 -6.50 24.39 -3.25
C ALA A 211 -5.40 25.34 -3.78
N GLU A 212 -4.18 25.23 -3.25
CA GLU A 212 -2.96 25.89 -3.73
C GLU A 212 -2.70 25.66 -5.23
N ASN A 213 -3.15 24.52 -5.78
CA ASN A 213 -2.87 24.06 -7.15
C ASN A 213 -3.23 25.05 -8.27
N ASN A 214 -4.12 26.02 -8.01
CA ASN A 214 -4.53 27.02 -8.99
C ASN A 214 -3.80 28.36 -8.83
N LYS A 215 -3.16 28.62 -7.68
CA LYS A 215 -2.45 29.88 -7.40
C LYS A 215 -1.15 30.03 -8.22
N ASN A 216 -0.57 28.91 -8.62
CA ASN A 216 0.73 28.83 -9.32
C ASN A 216 0.61 28.57 -10.83
N ILE A 217 -0.54 28.85 -11.45
CA ILE A 217 -0.70 28.72 -12.90
C ILE A 217 -0.02 29.90 -13.61
N ASP A 218 1.10 29.62 -14.28
CA ASP A 218 1.78 30.61 -15.11
C ASP A 218 0.88 30.97 -16.32
N THR A 219 0.50 32.24 -16.44
CA THR A 219 -0.27 32.79 -17.57
C THR A 219 0.60 33.52 -18.59
N SER A 220 1.93 33.44 -18.47
CA SER A 220 2.87 34.06 -19.39
C SER A 220 2.91 33.34 -20.75
N ALA A 221 3.33 34.07 -21.78
CA ALA A 221 3.49 33.53 -23.14
C ALA A 221 4.81 32.75 -23.36
N LYS A 222 5.59 32.47 -22.31
CA LYS A 222 6.87 31.74 -22.45
C LYS A 222 6.63 30.28 -22.84
N LYS A 223 7.20 29.84 -23.95
CA LYS A 223 7.15 28.45 -24.40
C LYS A 223 8.16 27.62 -23.60
N PHE A 224 7.65 26.69 -22.78
CA PHE A 224 8.36 25.94 -21.74
C PHE A 224 8.88 26.77 -20.56
N ILE A 225 8.58 26.33 -19.34
CA ILE A 225 9.01 26.97 -18.09
C ILE A 225 9.40 25.87 -17.10
N SER A 226 10.50 26.05 -16.38
CA SER A 226 11.04 25.06 -15.44
C SER A 226 11.46 25.77 -14.15
N ASN A 227 10.76 25.48 -13.06
CA ASN A 227 10.95 26.10 -11.75
C ASN A 227 11.80 25.23 -10.80
N ILE A 228 12.51 24.24 -11.36
CA ILE A 228 13.25 23.20 -10.62
C ILE A 228 14.76 23.36 -10.74
N ASN A 229 15.49 22.92 -9.70
CA ASN A 229 16.96 22.98 -9.70
C ASN A 229 17.57 21.82 -10.51
N LEU A 230 18.16 22.15 -11.66
CA LEU A 230 18.71 21.18 -12.62
C LEU A 230 20.16 20.79 -12.33
N ASN A 231 20.49 20.44 -11.08
CA ASN A 231 21.83 19.95 -10.73
C ASN A 231 22.02 18.46 -11.08
N ASP A 232 20.97 17.66 -10.91
CA ASP A 232 20.93 16.20 -11.10
C ASP A 232 20.77 15.77 -12.58
N SER A 233 21.26 14.58 -12.94
CA SER A 233 21.22 14.04 -14.30
C SER A 233 19.79 13.66 -14.74
N SER A 234 18.99 13.07 -13.84
CA SER A 234 17.58 12.75 -14.12
C SER A 234 16.74 14.01 -14.22
N ALA A 235 16.96 15.00 -13.35
CA ALA A 235 16.29 16.30 -13.46
C ALA A 235 16.56 16.99 -14.81
N LYS A 236 17.81 16.98 -15.29
CA LYS A 236 18.17 17.46 -16.64
C LYS A 236 17.47 16.66 -17.74
N PHE A 237 17.53 15.32 -17.68
CA PHE A 237 16.87 14.45 -18.66
C PHE A 237 15.35 14.70 -18.75
N ILE A 238 14.67 14.84 -17.60
CA ILE A 238 13.24 15.12 -17.50
C ILE A 238 12.92 16.51 -18.08
N SER A 239 13.72 17.52 -17.74
CA SER A 239 13.60 18.88 -18.29
C SER A 239 13.78 18.91 -19.81
N GLU A 240 14.77 18.19 -20.34
CA GLU A 240 14.98 18.05 -21.79
C GLU A 240 13.85 17.27 -22.49
N TYR A 241 13.30 16.23 -21.84
CA TYR A 241 12.20 15.44 -22.39
C TYR A 241 10.94 16.30 -22.57
N TYR A 242 10.46 16.95 -21.49
CA TYR A 242 9.29 17.83 -21.57
C TYR A 242 9.58 19.13 -22.33
N GLY A 243 10.81 19.64 -22.29
CA GLY A 243 11.25 20.78 -23.10
C GLY A 243 11.16 20.49 -24.60
N ASN A 244 11.49 19.27 -25.04
CA ASN A 244 11.30 18.87 -26.43
C ASN A 244 9.81 18.78 -26.82
N ILE A 245 8.96 18.21 -25.96
CA ILE A 245 7.50 18.18 -26.19
C ILE A 245 6.96 19.62 -26.31
N ALA A 246 7.23 20.46 -25.31
CA ALA A 246 6.76 21.83 -25.25
C ALA A 246 7.23 22.67 -26.43
N ASN A 247 8.43 22.42 -26.98
CA ASN A 247 8.93 23.13 -28.16
C ASN A 247 8.38 22.62 -29.50
N GLY A 248 7.78 21.43 -29.54
CA GLY A 248 7.31 20.77 -30.76
C GLY A 248 8.31 19.81 -31.39
N ASN A 249 9.44 19.54 -30.72
CA ASN A 249 10.47 18.57 -31.12
C ASN A 249 10.03 17.12 -30.79
N LEU A 250 8.82 16.76 -31.21
CA LEU A 250 8.13 15.54 -30.75
C LEU A 250 8.88 14.26 -31.11
N GLU A 251 9.65 14.24 -32.21
CA GLU A 251 10.51 13.12 -32.59
C GLU A 251 11.65 12.91 -31.57
N GLN A 252 12.30 13.99 -31.10
CA GLN A 252 13.36 13.91 -30.09
C GLN A 252 12.84 13.44 -28.73
N ALA A 253 11.62 13.86 -28.36
CA ALA A 253 10.94 13.35 -27.17
C ALA A 253 10.55 11.87 -27.34
N TYR A 254 10.00 11.48 -28.49
CA TYR A 254 9.61 10.11 -28.80
C TYR A 254 10.80 9.14 -28.78
N GLU A 255 11.96 9.53 -29.34
CA GLU A 255 13.19 8.75 -29.29
C GLU A 255 13.71 8.50 -27.87
N ARG A 256 13.42 9.43 -26.94
CA ARG A 256 13.72 9.29 -25.50
C ARG A 256 12.62 8.59 -24.70
N SER A 257 11.51 8.20 -25.32
CA SER A 257 10.43 7.45 -24.69
C SER A 257 10.65 5.93 -24.79
N LYS A 258 9.84 5.14 -24.09
CA LYS A 258 9.79 3.67 -24.25
C LYS A 258 9.18 3.23 -25.60
N LYS A 259 8.56 4.14 -26.37
CA LYS A 259 7.87 3.83 -27.64
C LYS A 259 6.79 2.75 -27.50
N THR A 260 6.03 2.80 -26.41
CA THR A 260 4.89 1.88 -26.15
C THR A 260 3.73 2.06 -27.13
N VAL A 261 3.64 3.22 -27.78
CA VAL A 261 2.71 3.53 -28.88
C VAL A 261 3.49 4.01 -30.10
N GLY A 262 2.87 3.98 -31.28
CA GLY A 262 3.45 4.54 -32.49
C GLY A 262 3.62 6.07 -32.44
N PHE A 263 4.54 6.60 -33.24
CA PHE A 263 4.87 8.03 -33.25
C PHE A 263 3.66 8.93 -33.54
N ASP A 264 2.78 8.56 -34.47
CA ASP A 264 1.58 9.37 -34.77
C ASP A 264 0.61 9.45 -33.58
N THR A 265 0.51 8.39 -32.76
CA THR A 265 -0.28 8.40 -31.53
C THR A 265 0.35 9.32 -30.48
N PHE A 266 1.66 9.19 -30.26
CA PHE A 266 2.42 10.06 -29.35
C PHE A 266 2.33 11.53 -29.76
N LYS A 267 2.49 11.82 -31.06
CA LYS A 267 2.34 13.15 -31.65
C LYS A 267 0.92 13.69 -31.46
N GLY A 268 -0.09 12.84 -31.63
CA GLY A 268 -1.49 13.19 -31.44
C GLY A 268 -1.80 13.67 -30.02
N TRP A 269 -1.17 13.07 -29.00
CA TRP A 269 -1.35 13.46 -27.59
C TRP A 269 -0.85 14.88 -27.26
N TYR A 270 0.14 15.39 -27.99
CA TYR A 270 0.76 16.69 -27.74
C TYR A 270 0.54 17.71 -28.86
N LEU A 271 -0.32 17.41 -29.83
CA LEU A 271 -0.53 18.23 -31.04
C LEU A 271 -1.09 19.63 -30.71
N LYS A 272 -1.82 19.75 -29.60
CA LYS A 272 -2.43 21.00 -29.10
C LYS A 272 -1.61 21.65 -27.97
N THR A 273 -0.52 21.01 -27.54
CA THR A 273 0.29 21.48 -26.41
C THR A 273 1.05 22.76 -26.81
N SER A 274 0.59 23.88 -26.27
CA SER A 274 1.13 25.22 -26.55
C SER A 274 2.26 25.62 -25.60
N LYS A 275 2.21 25.13 -24.35
CA LYS A 275 3.19 25.35 -23.27
C LYS A 275 3.16 24.14 -22.33
N ILE A 276 4.28 23.92 -21.63
CA ILE A 276 4.38 23.06 -20.45
C ILE A 276 5.14 23.84 -19.37
N THR A 277 4.69 23.77 -18.11
CA THR A 277 5.46 24.17 -16.94
C THR A 277 5.88 22.93 -16.17
N LEU A 278 7.14 22.85 -15.73
CA LEU A 278 7.61 21.92 -14.70
C LEU A 278 7.69 22.68 -13.38
N ASP A 279 6.69 22.44 -12.53
CA ASP A 279 6.43 23.20 -11.31
C ASP A 279 7.26 22.64 -10.14
N LYS A 280 7.29 21.31 -9.97
CA LYS A 280 8.03 20.62 -8.90
C LYS A 280 8.65 19.32 -9.43
N LEU A 281 9.81 18.94 -8.92
CA LEU A 281 10.45 17.65 -9.18
C LEU A 281 11.09 17.13 -7.90
N VAL A 282 10.70 15.93 -7.50
CA VAL A 282 11.17 15.24 -6.30
C VAL A 282 11.80 13.91 -6.72
N ARG A 283 13.03 13.68 -6.27
CA ARG A 283 13.70 12.38 -6.45
C ARG A 283 13.20 11.42 -5.36
N ILE A 284 12.83 10.21 -5.75
CA ILE A 284 12.34 9.15 -4.84
C ILE A 284 13.43 8.09 -4.65
N ASP A 285 13.88 7.52 -5.76
CA ASP A 285 14.97 6.55 -5.84
C ASP A 285 15.86 6.86 -7.06
N GLU A 286 16.84 6.01 -7.39
CA GLU A 286 17.75 6.18 -8.53
C GLU A 286 17.03 6.37 -9.88
N LYS A 287 15.86 5.75 -10.05
CA LYS A 287 15.11 5.65 -11.31
C LYS A 287 13.79 6.42 -11.26
N LYS A 288 13.16 6.53 -10.10
CA LYS A 288 11.87 7.21 -9.90
C LYS A 288 12.05 8.67 -9.49
N SER A 289 11.31 9.54 -10.16
CA SER A 289 11.07 10.92 -9.74
C SER A 289 9.58 11.21 -9.83
N SER A 290 9.01 11.89 -8.84
CA SER A 290 7.69 12.50 -8.99
C SER A 290 7.84 13.93 -9.50
N ILE A 291 6.87 14.37 -10.29
CA ILE A 291 6.90 15.62 -11.04
C ILE A 291 5.51 16.24 -10.95
N GLU A 292 5.43 17.50 -10.55
CA GLU A 292 4.26 18.33 -10.76
C GLU A 292 4.47 19.13 -12.05
N LEU A 293 3.57 18.99 -13.01
CA LEU A 293 3.66 19.67 -14.28
C LEU A 293 2.30 20.14 -14.78
N THR A 294 2.30 21.21 -15.55
CA THR A 294 1.08 21.82 -16.11
C THR A 294 1.19 21.87 -17.64
N LEU A 295 0.29 21.18 -18.37
CA LEU A 295 0.14 21.30 -19.82
C LEU A 295 -0.92 22.34 -20.16
N TYR A 296 -0.70 23.08 -21.25
CA TYR A 296 -1.58 24.16 -21.72
C TYR A 296 -2.01 23.89 -23.17
N GLU A 297 -3.31 23.72 -23.41
CA GLU A 297 -3.86 23.31 -24.71
C GLU A 297 -5.11 24.13 -25.06
N ASP A 298 -5.12 24.80 -26.21
CA ASP A 298 -6.26 25.57 -26.75
C ASP A 298 -6.99 26.49 -25.74
N GLY A 299 -6.23 27.18 -24.88
CA GLY A 299 -6.79 28.07 -23.83
C GLY A 299 -7.26 27.35 -22.56
N THR A 300 -6.97 26.05 -22.44
CA THR A 300 -7.18 25.26 -21.23
C THR A 300 -5.84 24.91 -20.58
N PHE A 301 -5.87 24.55 -19.30
CA PHE A 301 -4.72 23.93 -18.62
C PHE A 301 -5.13 22.61 -17.97
N THR A 302 -4.19 21.68 -17.84
CA THR A 302 -4.32 20.50 -16.97
C THR A 302 -3.02 20.30 -16.21
N ARG A 303 -3.12 20.26 -14.88
CA ARG A 303 -2.01 20.00 -13.97
C ARG A 303 -2.02 18.53 -13.56
N TYR A 304 -0.85 17.91 -13.64
CA TYR A 304 -0.64 16.49 -13.43
C TYR A 304 0.43 16.23 -12.38
N GLY A 305 0.16 15.25 -11.52
CA GLY A 305 1.17 14.54 -10.77
C GLY A 305 1.65 13.37 -11.62
N VAL A 306 2.93 13.35 -11.97
CA VAL A 306 3.55 12.31 -12.79
C VAL A 306 4.64 11.62 -12.00
N LEU A 307 4.53 10.30 -11.85
CA LEU A 307 5.62 9.46 -11.38
C LEU A 307 6.34 8.92 -12.61
N MET A 308 7.56 9.41 -12.84
CA MET A 308 8.38 9.00 -13.97
C MET A 308 9.44 8.01 -13.52
N THR A 309 9.47 6.84 -14.15
CA THR A 309 10.55 5.86 -14.01
C THR A 309 11.47 5.96 -15.22
N LEU A 310 12.77 6.19 -15.00
CA LEU A 310 13.80 6.25 -16.04
C LEU A 310 14.55 4.92 -16.14
N ALA A 311 14.94 4.54 -17.36
CA ALA A 311 15.97 3.53 -17.56
C ALA A 311 17.34 4.20 -17.57
N LEU A 312 18.27 3.63 -16.81
CA LEU A 312 19.65 4.10 -16.69
C LEU A 312 20.60 3.16 -17.46
N GLN A 313 21.66 3.73 -18.03
CA GLN A 313 22.81 3.00 -18.54
C GLN A 313 24.06 3.61 -17.90
N SER A 314 24.80 2.82 -17.10
CA SER A 314 25.93 3.31 -16.30
C SER A 314 25.56 4.55 -15.48
N GLU A 315 24.47 4.45 -14.70
CA GLU A 315 23.89 5.52 -13.86
C GLU A 315 23.35 6.76 -14.62
N ILE A 316 23.55 6.85 -15.93
CA ILE A 316 23.06 7.96 -16.75
C ILE A 316 21.65 7.62 -17.29
N PRO A 317 20.65 8.51 -17.13
CA PRO A 317 19.31 8.30 -17.69
C PRO A 317 19.34 8.38 -19.23
N VAL A 318 18.81 7.34 -19.88
CA VAL A 318 18.80 7.21 -21.35
C VAL A 318 17.41 7.21 -21.98
N ARG A 319 16.37 6.77 -21.25
CA ARG A 319 14.98 6.84 -21.70
C ARG A 319 13.99 6.91 -20.53
N VAL A 320 12.77 7.39 -20.81
CA VAL A 320 11.59 7.16 -19.97
C VAL A 320 11.17 5.69 -20.13
N GLU A 321 11.12 4.94 -19.04
CA GLU A 321 10.73 3.53 -18.99
C GLU A 321 9.26 3.35 -18.56
N LYS A 322 8.74 4.26 -17.73
CA LYS A 322 7.33 4.32 -17.33
C LYS A 322 6.93 5.74 -16.93
N SER A 323 5.65 6.06 -17.09
CA SER A 323 5.06 7.28 -16.53
C SER A 323 3.64 6.97 -16.05
N GLU A 324 3.43 7.01 -14.74
CA GLU A 324 2.12 6.98 -14.10
C GLU A 324 1.63 8.41 -13.88
N VAL A 325 0.35 8.67 -14.11
CA VAL A 325 -0.21 10.03 -14.17
C VAL A 325 -1.53 10.12 -13.41
N LYS A 326 -1.67 11.18 -12.60
CA LYS A 326 -2.93 11.57 -11.95
C LYS A 326 -3.24 13.04 -12.23
N ILE A 327 -4.50 13.35 -12.52
CA ILE A 327 -4.95 14.75 -12.66
C ILE A 327 -5.02 15.37 -11.25
N LEU A 328 -4.44 16.56 -11.10
CA LEU A 328 -4.46 17.35 -9.86
C LEU A 328 -5.39 18.56 -9.98
N ALA A 329 -5.40 19.22 -11.15
CA ALA A 329 -6.31 20.32 -11.46
C ALA A 329 -6.53 20.40 -12.99
N GLN A 330 -7.67 20.95 -13.40
CA GLN A 330 -7.96 21.28 -14.79
C GLN A 330 -8.80 22.56 -14.85
N GLY A 331 -8.70 23.32 -15.93
CA GLY A 331 -9.49 24.54 -16.07
C GLY A 331 -9.27 25.31 -17.37
N LEU A 332 -9.80 26.52 -17.40
CA LEU A 332 -9.73 27.47 -18.52
C LEU A 332 -8.80 28.64 -18.17
N ILE A 333 -8.23 29.26 -19.21
CA ILE A 333 -7.48 30.51 -19.13
C ILE A 333 -8.11 31.51 -20.09
N ASP A 334 -8.76 32.54 -19.56
CA ASP A 334 -9.37 33.62 -20.32
C ASP A 334 -8.77 34.97 -19.92
N ASN A 335 -8.08 35.63 -20.85
CA ASN A 335 -7.47 36.96 -20.64
C ASN A 335 -6.64 37.06 -19.34
N GLN A 336 -5.79 36.05 -19.09
CA GLN A 336 -4.97 35.86 -17.87
C GLN A 336 -5.74 35.49 -16.58
N ASN A 337 -7.07 35.44 -16.61
CA ASN A 337 -7.85 34.85 -15.52
C ASN A 337 -7.86 33.33 -15.64
N VAL A 338 -7.76 32.65 -14.51
CA VAL A 338 -7.77 31.18 -14.41
C VAL A 338 -9.06 30.75 -13.72
N SER A 339 -9.80 29.83 -14.33
CA SER A 339 -11.00 29.22 -13.73
C SER A 339 -10.90 27.70 -13.73
N VAL A 340 -11.34 27.07 -12.65
CA VAL A 340 -11.16 25.64 -12.39
C VAL A 340 -12.40 24.86 -12.85
N ASP A 341 -12.19 23.70 -13.47
CA ASP A 341 -13.23 22.73 -13.81
C ASP A 341 -13.08 21.49 -12.92
N GLU A 342 -13.82 21.48 -11.81
CA GLU A 342 -13.83 20.37 -10.85
C GLU A 342 -14.51 19.10 -11.39
N SER A 343 -15.30 19.19 -12.47
CA SER A 343 -16.13 18.07 -12.94
C SER A 343 -15.31 16.88 -13.44
N LYS A 344 -14.16 17.15 -14.06
CA LYS A 344 -13.23 16.10 -14.54
C LYS A 344 -12.39 15.51 -13.42
N ILE A 345 -12.08 16.31 -12.39
CA ILE A 345 -11.43 15.83 -11.16
C ILE A 345 -12.39 14.89 -10.42
N ALA A 346 -13.67 15.25 -10.33
CA ALA A 346 -14.70 14.38 -9.76
C ALA A 346 -14.85 13.04 -10.51
N GLN A 347 -14.66 13.01 -11.83
CA GLN A 347 -14.65 11.75 -12.59
C GLN A 347 -13.41 10.88 -12.28
N GLU A 348 -12.23 11.49 -12.18
CA GLU A 348 -10.96 10.82 -11.86
C GLU A 348 -11.00 10.15 -10.46
N TYR A 349 -11.71 10.75 -9.51
CA TYR A 349 -11.82 10.29 -8.12
C TYR A 349 -13.23 9.83 -7.73
N ASP A 350 -14.07 9.44 -8.69
CA ASP A 350 -15.45 8.97 -8.47
C ASP A 350 -15.54 7.76 -7.53
N PHE A 351 -14.59 6.82 -7.65
CA PHE A 351 -14.49 5.68 -6.73
C PHE A 351 -14.14 6.12 -5.30
N PHE A 352 -13.34 7.17 -5.12
CA PHE A 352 -13.09 7.76 -3.80
C PHE A 352 -14.34 8.40 -3.24
N ALA A 353 -15.00 9.29 -4.00
CA ALA A 353 -16.22 9.96 -3.56
C ALA A 353 -17.35 8.98 -3.15
N LYS A 354 -17.40 7.79 -3.78
CA LYS A 354 -18.35 6.72 -3.42
C LYS A 354 -17.99 5.93 -2.17
N ASN A 355 -16.74 5.96 -1.72
CA ASN A 355 -16.21 5.10 -0.64
C ASN A 355 -15.43 5.89 0.44
N GLU A 356 -15.46 7.23 0.44
CA GLU A 356 -14.73 8.06 1.40
C GLU A 356 -15.17 7.84 2.86
N SER A 357 -16.41 7.37 3.05
CA SER A 357 -16.98 6.97 4.35
C SER A 357 -16.59 5.56 4.81
N ALA A 358 -15.75 4.83 4.05
CA ALA A 358 -15.25 3.53 4.46
C ALA A 358 -14.40 3.63 5.74
N SER A 359 -14.49 2.64 6.62
CA SER A 359 -13.71 2.59 7.86
C SER A 359 -12.21 2.72 7.58
N MET A 360 -11.51 3.53 8.37
CA MET A 360 -10.06 3.68 8.25
C MET A 360 -9.33 2.50 8.90
N LEU A 361 -9.89 1.90 9.95
CA LEU A 361 -9.44 0.66 10.55
C LEU A 361 -10.10 -0.54 9.86
N VAL A 362 -9.34 -1.59 9.54
CA VAL A 362 -9.88 -2.92 9.17
C VAL A 362 -9.42 -3.96 10.19
N THR A 363 -10.36 -4.79 10.66
CA THR A 363 -10.03 -5.86 11.62
C THR A 363 -9.30 -7.02 10.94
N ASN A 364 -8.55 -7.82 11.70
CA ASN A 364 -7.89 -9.02 11.18
C ASN A 364 -8.92 -10.02 10.61
N GLN A 365 -10.10 -10.12 11.23
CA GLN A 365 -11.16 -11.00 10.75
C GLN A 365 -11.77 -10.50 9.43
N ASP A 366 -12.00 -9.19 9.29
CA ASP A 366 -12.53 -8.61 8.05
C ASP A 366 -11.49 -8.64 6.92
N PHE A 367 -10.23 -8.31 7.23
CA PHE A 367 -9.13 -8.41 6.27
C PHE A 367 -8.90 -9.85 5.81
N LYS A 368 -9.07 -10.84 6.70
CA LYS A 368 -9.10 -12.25 6.33
C LYS A 368 -10.26 -12.59 5.39
N ASN A 369 -11.47 -12.08 5.66
CA ASN A 369 -12.63 -12.30 4.79
C ASN A 369 -12.39 -11.72 3.39
N ILE A 370 -11.86 -10.49 3.30
CA ILE A 370 -11.50 -9.82 2.06
C ILE A 370 -10.46 -10.65 1.28
N THR A 371 -9.37 -11.05 1.95
CA THR A 371 -8.23 -11.72 1.29
C THR A 371 -8.48 -13.18 0.93
N ASP A 372 -9.41 -13.87 1.61
CA ASP A 372 -9.82 -15.24 1.23
C ASP A 372 -10.93 -15.27 0.15
N ASN A 373 -11.67 -14.17 -0.08
CA ASN A 373 -12.72 -14.10 -1.10
C ASN A 373 -12.19 -14.10 -2.55
N GLN A 374 -10.88 -13.92 -2.77
CA GLN A 374 -10.20 -13.92 -4.07
C GLN A 374 -10.75 -12.94 -5.12
N GLN A 375 -11.49 -11.91 -4.69
CA GLN A 375 -11.83 -10.77 -5.53
C GLN A 375 -10.58 -9.89 -5.64
N ASN A 376 -10.10 -9.63 -6.85
CA ASN A 376 -8.87 -8.88 -7.11
C ASN A 376 -9.13 -7.35 -7.17
N ASP A 377 -10.06 -6.85 -6.34
CA ASP A 377 -10.54 -5.46 -6.27
C ASP A 377 -9.83 -4.63 -5.18
N TYR A 378 -8.84 -5.20 -4.51
CA TYR A 378 -7.98 -4.52 -3.53
C TYR A 378 -6.49 -4.58 -3.89
N ILE A 379 -5.69 -3.79 -3.17
CA ILE A 379 -4.24 -3.91 -3.03
C ILE A 379 -3.89 -4.01 -1.55
N VAL A 380 -2.91 -4.82 -1.19
CA VAL A 380 -2.24 -4.75 0.11
C VAL A 380 -0.97 -3.92 -0.07
N LEU A 381 -0.85 -2.83 0.66
CA LEU A 381 0.29 -1.92 0.65
C LEU A 381 1.11 -2.16 1.91
N ASP A 382 2.34 -2.65 1.74
CA ASP A 382 3.27 -2.84 2.85
C ASP A 382 4.13 -1.59 3.01
N ALA A 383 3.81 -0.78 4.02
CA ALA A 383 4.34 0.56 4.27
C ALA A 383 5.49 0.58 5.30
N ARG A 384 6.10 -0.58 5.55
CA ARG A 384 7.25 -0.75 6.45
C ARG A 384 8.56 -0.24 5.82
N GLU A 385 9.68 -0.35 6.54
CA GLU A 385 11.01 -0.13 5.96
C GLU A 385 11.50 -1.36 5.18
N ASP A 386 12.44 -1.17 4.24
CA ASP A 386 12.95 -2.24 3.36
C ASP A 386 13.39 -3.48 4.15
N ILE A 387 14.16 -3.29 5.22
CA ILE A 387 14.64 -4.38 6.07
C ILE A 387 13.49 -5.14 6.77
N GLU A 388 12.39 -4.48 7.13
CA GLU A 388 11.24 -5.18 7.72
C GLU A 388 10.57 -6.09 6.66
N TYR A 389 10.50 -5.63 5.42
CA TYR A 389 9.94 -6.37 4.28
C TYR A 389 10.86 -7.51 3.80
N GLU A 390 12.18 -7.28 3.77
CA GLU A 390 13.21 -8.27 3.43
C GLU A 390 13.12 -9.53 4.31
N ASN A 391 12.80 -9.37 5.60
CA ASN A 391 12.70 -10.49 6.54
C ASN A 391 11.39 -11.29 6.37
N GLY A 392 10.29 -10.61 6.01
CA GLY A 392 9.01 -11.25 5.73
C GLY A 392 7.91 -10.26 5.41
N TYR A 393 6.88 -10.72 4.71
CA TYR A 393 5.85 -9.88 4.10
C TYR A 393 4.52 -10.61 3.87
N PHE A 394 3.45 -9.85 3.66
CA PHE A 394 2.15 -10.39 3.25
C PHE A 394 2.21 -10.89 1.78
N PRO A 395 1.76 -12.12 1.46
CA PRO A 395 1.87 -12.65 0.10
C PRO A 395 1.23 -11.76 -0.98
N GLY A 396 2.05 -11.22 -1.88
CA GLY A 396 1.58 -10.37 -2.98
C GLY A 396 1.27 -8.92 -2.61
N SER A 397 1.69 -8.45 -1.42
CA SER A 397 1.66 -7.02 -1.11
C SER A 397 2.63 -6.22 -2.01
N LEU A 398 2.27 -4.96 -2.26
CA LEU A 398 3.09 -3.97 -2.91
C LEU A 398 3.89 -3.23 -1.83
N HIS A 399 5.22 -3.28 -1.89
CA HIS A 399 6.06 -2.57 -0.93
C HIS A 399 6.36 -1.13 -1.34
N MET A 400 6.10 -0.19 -0.43
CA MET A 400 6.59 1.18 -0.52
C MET A 400 6.89 1.73 0.87
N ARG A 401 8.14 2.11 1.13
CA ARG A 401 8.50 2.88 2.33
C ARG A 401 7.66 4.15 2.41
N PHE A 402 7.25 4.55 3.61
CA PHE A 402 6.36 5.70 3.79
C PHE A 402 6.97 7.02 3.29
N ALA A 403 8.26 7.24 3.51
CA ALA A 403 8.99 8.38 2.92
C ALA A 403 8.84 8.45 1.38
N ASP A 404 8.87 7.31 0.70
CA ASP A 404 8.71 7.27 -0.77
C ASP A 404 7.25 7.46 -1.20
N ILE A 405 6.29 7.04 -0.37
CA ILE A 405 4.87 7.37 -0.55
C ILE A 405 4.70 8.90 -0.49
N LYS A 406 5.19 9.58 0.57
CA LYS A 406 5.15 11.05 0.70
C LYS A 406 5.90 11.76 -0.44
N ALA A 407 7.05 11.23 -0.86
CA ALA A 407 7.81 11.73 -2.01
C ALA A 407 7.15 11.48 -3.38
N GLY A 408 6.00 10.80 -3.44
CA GLY A 408 5.12 10.77 -4.61
C GLY A 408 4.80 9.39 -5.19
N ARG A 409 5.23 8.28 -4.58
CA ARG A 409 4.84 6.94 -5.07
C ARG A 409 3.35 6.66 -4.96
N TRP A 410 2.56 7.43 -4.18
CA TRP A 410 1.09 7.33 -4.17
C TRP A 410 0.45 7.50 -5.57
N ILE A 411 1.17 8.09 -6.52
CA ILE A 411 0.79 8.18 -7.95
C ILE A 411 0.71 6.78 -8.62
N GLU A 412 1.50 5.79 -8.16
CA GLU A 412 1.49 4.42 -8.71
C GLU A 412 0.31 3.58 -8.22
N LEU A 413 -0.40 4.01 -7.15
CA LEU A 413 -1.57 3.33 -6.62
C LEU A 413 -2.81 3.50 -7.53
N PRO A 414 -3.65 2.47 -7.65
CA PRO A 414 -4.91 2.53 -8.38
C PRO A 414 -5.85 3.58 -7.80
N LYS A 415 -6.83 4.02 -8.61
CA LYS A 415 -7.89 4.97 -8.20
C LYS A 415 -9.22 4.25 -7.97
N ASP A 416 -9.32 3.00 -8.40
CA ASP A 416 -10.53 2.18 -8.56
C ASP A 416 -10.53 0.93 -7.66
N LYS A 417 -9.69 0.92 -6.61
CA LYS A 417 -9.51 -0.21 -5.68
C LYS A 417 -9.32 0.25 -4.25
N PHE A 418 -9.67 -0.61 -3.31
CA PHE A 418 -9.32 -0.44 -1.90
C PHE A 418 -7.82 -0.71 -1.66
N VAL A 419 -7.18 0.11 -0.83
CA VAL A 419 -5.77 -0.04 -0.44
C VAL A 419 -5.67 -0.36 1.05
N TYR A 420 -5.37 -1.60 1.37
CA TYR A 420 -5.18 -2.06 2.76
C TYR A 420 -3.71 -1.92 3.17
N VAL A 421 -3.44 -1.03 4.10
CA VAL A 421 -2.11 -0.69 4.57
C VAL A 421 -1.68 -1.61 5.71
N ILE A 422 -0.51 -2.21 5.57
CA ILE A 422 0.18 -2.98 6.61
C ILE A 422 1.44 -2.21 7.00
N CYS A 423 1.58 -1.94 8.30
CA CYS A 423 2.85 -1.55 8.94
C CYS A 423 3.23 -2.60 10.00
N TRP A 424 4.13 -2.31 10.93
CA TRP A 424 4.46 -3.21 12.05
C TRP A 424 3.27 -3.47 13.00
N SER A 425 2.72 -2.41 13.62
CA SER A 425 1.77 -2.49 14.76
C SER A 425 0.40 -1.82 14.54
N GLY A 426 0.13 -1.27 13.36
CA GLY A 426 -1.06 -0.47 13.04
C GLY A 426 -0.75 1.02 12.92
N ILE A 427 -0.01 1.61 13.88
CA ILE A 427 0.14 3.07 14.04
C ILE A 427 0.71 3.77 12.78
N ARG A 428 1.89 3.36 12.28
CA ARG A 428 2.43 3.89 11.00
C ARG A 428 1.53 3.60 9.79
N GLY A 429 0.65 2.61 9.88
CA GLY A 429 -0.32 2.27 8.84
C GLY A 429 -1.48 3.25 8.79
N GLU A 430 -1.88 3.76 9.95
CA GLU A 430 -2.87 4.84 10.11
C GLU A 430 -2.40 6.12 9.43
N GLU A 431 -1.22 6.65 9.78
CA GLU A 431 -0.67 7.87 9.15
C GLU A 431 -0.52 7.71 7.62
N VAL A 432 -0.12 6.53 7.14
CA VAL A 432 -0.09 6.21 5.70
C VAL A 432 -1.50 6.19 5.10
N ALA A 433 -2.48 5.58 5.76
CA ALA A 433 -3.86 5.51 5.29
C ALA A 433 -4.51 6.89 5.24
N GLU A 434 -4.30 7.74 6.25
CA GLU A 434 -4.72 9.14 6.29
C GLU A 434 -4.09 9.94 5.16
N PHE A 435 -2.76 9.87 5.02
CA PHE A 435 -2.05 10.53 3.91
C PHE A 435 -2.68 10.15 2.57
N LEU A 436 -2.91 8.85 2.32
CA LEU A 436 -3.54 8.38 1.07
C LEU A 436 -4.99 8.88 0.88
N ARG A 437 -5.76 9.09 1.95
CA ARG A 437 -7.09 9.72 1.87
C ARG A 437 -7.01 11.18 1.46
N THR A 438 -6.01 11.94 1.91
CA THR A 438 -5.74 13.30 1.36
C THR A 438 -5.51 13.25 -0.15
N LYS A 439 -4.88 12.17 -0.64
CA LYS A 439 -4.62 11.90 -2.07
C LYS A 439 -5.81 11.33 -2.84
N LYS A 440 -7.01 11.33 -2.25
CA LYS A 440 -8.24 10.76 -2.83
C LYS A 440 -8.06 9.29 -3.25
N ILE A 441 -7.34 8.52 -2.42
CA ILE A 441 -7.22 7.06 -2.52
C ILE A 441 -8.01 6.44 -1.36
N VAL A 442 -8.79 5.39 -1.65
CA VAL A 442 -9.60 4.70 -0.64
C VAL A 442 -8.70 3.72 0.11
N SER A 443 -8.22 4.14 1.27
CA SER A 443 -7.29 3.39 2.11
C SER A 443 -7.87 3.04 3.48
N SER A 444 -7.46 1.90 4.01
CA SER A 444 -7.69 1.48 5.41
C SER A 444 -6.42 0.80 5.93
N TYR A 445 -6.12 0.88 7.23
CA TYR A 445 -4.99 0.21 7.86
C TYR A 445 -5.43 -1.00 8.67
N LEU A 446 -4.56 -2.02 8.75
CA LEU A 446 -4.82 -3.27 9.45
C LEU A 446 -4.61 -3.13 10.96
N GLU A 447 -5.59 -3.54 11.76
CA GLU A 447 -5.50 -3.54 13.23
C GLU A 447 -4.28 -4.38 13.70
N GLY A 448 -3.47 -3.83 14.60
CA GLY A 448 -2.25 -4.50 15.08
C GLY A 448 -1.16 -4.70 14.01
N GLY A 449 -1.36 -4.23 12.78
CA GLY A 449 -0.42 -4.35 11.67
C GLY A 449 -0.03 -5.78 11.34
N ALA A 450 1.20 -5.94 10.83
CA ALA A 450 1.79 -7.24 10.55
C ALA A 450 1.86 -8.12 11.81
N ASN A 451 2.20 -7.55 12.97
CA ASN A 451 2.35 -8.32 14.21
C ASN A 451 1.03 -8.97 14.63
N GLY A 452 -0.04 -8.18 14.73
CA GLY A 452 -1.39 -8.67 15.02
C GLY A 452 -1.88 -9.68 13.98
N TRP A 453 -1.61 -9.45 12.69
CA TRP A 453 -1.97 -10.37 11.62
C TRP A 453 -1.32 -11.76 11.77
N VAL A 454 -0.04 -11.83 12.14
CA VAL A 454 0.64 -13.12 12.33
C VAL A 454 0.23 -13.80 13.63
N GLU A 455 0.01 -13.04 14.72
CA GLU A 455 -0.54 -13.56 15.98
C GLU A 455 -1.96 -14.14 15.78
N PHE A 456 -2.77 -13.52 14.91
CA PHE A 456 -4.08 -14.01 14.49
C PHE A 456 -4.02 -15.30 13.63
N GLY A 457 -2.83 -15.74 13.21
CA GLY A 457 -2.65 -16.90 12.32
C GLY A 457 -2.85 -16.57 10.83
N GLY A 458 -2.66 -15.31 10.46
CA GLY A 458 -2.70 -14.82 9.10
C GLY A 458 -1.61 -15.41 8.19
N LYS A 459 -1.82 -15.32 6.88
CA LYS A 459 -0.84 -15.78 5.88
C LYS A 459 0.34 -14.79 5.84
N TRP A 460 1.56 -15.32 5.96
CA TRP A 460 2.82 -14.57 5.94
C TRP A 460 3.90 -15.36 5.18
N VAL A 461 4.80 -14.66 4.50
CA VAL A 461 6.01 -15.24 3.87
C VAL A 461 7.24 -14.74 4.60
N GLY A 462 8.23 -15.61 4.78
CA GLY A 462 9.41 -15.31 5.58
C GLY A 462 9.10 -15.31 7.07
N GLU A 463 9.83 -14.50 7.82
CA GLU A 463 9.68 -14.39 9.27
C GLU A 463 9.14 -13.00 9.63
N ILE A 464 8.26 -12.91 10.62
CA ILE A 464 7.95 -11.61 11.27
C ILE A 464 8.99 -11.24 12.35
N LYS A 465 10.06 -12.03 12.44
CA LYS A 465 11.04 -12.06 13.52
C LYS A 465 12.04 -10.91 13.51
N PHE A 466 11.68 -9.75 12.95
CA PHE A 466 12.37 -8.51 13.28
C PHE A 466 12.28 -8.24 14.80
N GLY A 467 11.16 -8.61 15.43
CA GLY A 467 11.03 -8.71 16.88
C GLY A 467 12.05 -9.62 17.57
N GLU A 468 12.42 -10.78 16.99
CA GLU A 468 13.46 -11.65 17.58
C GLU A 468 14.88 -11.13 17.30
N LYS A 469 15.12 -10.42 16.18
CA LYS A 469 16.39 -9.70 16.02
C LYS A 469 16.58 -8.69 17.17
N TYR A 470 15.49 -8.10 17.66
CA TYR A 470 15.49 -7.26 18.85
C TYR A 470 15.52 -8.03 20.19
N THR A 471 15.41 -9.36 20.25
CA THR A 471 15.61 -10.09 21.53
C THR A 471 17.08 -10.26 21.90
N ASP A 472 18.01 -9.96 20.99
CA ASP A 472 19.39 -9.66 21.39
C ASP A 472 19.37 -8.46 22.35
N SER A 473 19.90 -8.73 23.55
CA SER A 473 20.14 -7.79 24.64
C SER A 473 20.47 -6.37 24.19
N LYS A 474 21.34 -6.18 23.19
CA LYS A 474 21.80 -4.85 22.75
C LYS A 474 20.69 -3.94 22.21
N TYR A 475 19.62 -4.49 21.62
CA TYR A 475 18.49 -3.67 21.15
C TYR A 475 17.45 -3.37 22.24
N GLN A 476 17.58 -4.01 23.41
CA GLN A 476 16.78 -3.73 24.59
C GLN A 476 17.47 -2.77 25.57
N ILE A 477 18.77 -2.49 25.38
CA ILE A 477 19.49 -1.46 26.15
C ILE A 477 18.84 -0.09 25.91
N LEU A 478 18.39 0.51 27.02
CA LEU A 478 18.06 1.92 27.15
C LEU A 478 19.06 2.53 28.13
N PHE A 479 19.79 3.55 27.69
CA PHE A 479 20.74 4.27 28.53
C PHE A 479 20.02 5.32 29.38
N SER A 480 20.40 5.47 30.64
CA SER A 480 20.06 6.66 31.41
C SER A 480 20.84 7.89 30.92
N THR A 481 20.35 9.09 31.19
CA THR A 481 21.00 10.37 30.83
C THR A 481 22.46 10.44 31.33
N ASP A 482 22.75 9.94 32.52
CA ASP A 482 24.10 9.89 33.10
C ASP A 482 25.04 8.89 32.40
N GLU A 483 24.52 7.73 31.99
CA GLU A 483 25.30 6.73 31.25
C GLU A 483 25.56 7.20 29.82
N LEU A 484 24.57 7.85 29.20
CA LEU A 484 24.71 8.43 27.88
C LEU A 484 25.78 9.53 27.86
N LYS A 485 25.74 10.48 28.81
CA LYS A 485 26.75 11.56 28.92
C LYS A 485 28.17 10.97 29.06
N LYS A 486 28.33 9.86 29.81
CA LYS A 486 29.61 9.11 29.87
C LYS A 486 29.99 8.47 28.53
N LYS A 487 29.04 7.83 27.84
CA LYS A 487 29.27 7.20 26.52
C LYS A 487 29.65 8.23 25.44
N VAL A 488 29.03 9.40 25.42
CA VAL A 488 29.40 10.50 24.51
C VAL A 488 30.83 10.99 24.82
N ALA A 489 31.20 11.11 26.10
CA ALA A 489 32.58 11.43 26.49
C ALA A 489 33.61 10.34 26.13
N GLU A 490 33.19 9.07 25.98
CA GLU A 490 33.99 7.97 25.41
C GLU A 490 34.09 8.01 23.86
N GLY A 491 33.45 8.99 23.20
CA GLY A 491 33.44 9.13 21.74
C GLY A 491 32.35 8.35 21.02
N VAL A 492 31.28 7.94 21.71
CA VAL A 492 30.09 7.35 21.07
C VAL A 492 29.31 8.43 20.33
N VAL A 493 28.93 8.13 19.07
CA VAL A 493 28.14 9.03 18.23
C VAL A 493 26.65 8.85 18.54
N LEU A 494 25.95 9.95 18.77
CA LEU A 494 24.49 9.96 18.87
C LEU A 494 23.87 10.04 17.47
N VAL A 495 22.88 9.21 17.21
CA VAL A 495 22.08 9.24 15.98
C VAL A 495 20.63 9.51 16.35
N ASP A 496 20.16 10.74 16.15
CA ASP A 496 18.77 11.09 16.44
C ASP A 496 17.86 10.59 15.32
N THR A 497 16.83 9.81 15.68
CA THR A 497 15.92 9.21 14.70
C THR A 497 14.54 9.84 14.73
N ARG A 498 14.34 10.85 15.58
CA ARG A 498 13.08 11.61 15.72
C ARG A 498 12.81 12.46 14.49
N GLU A 499 11.56 12.89 14.39
CA GLU A 499 10.99 13.62 13.27
C GLU A 499 11.77 14.93 13.02
N PRO A 500 11.94 15.34 11.74
CA PRO A 500 12.90 16.37 11.35
C PRO A 500 12.56 17.80 11.85
N TYR A 501 11.35 18.01 12.38
CA TYR A 501 10.90 19.29 12.95
C TYR A 501 11.17 19.41 14.47
N ARG A 502 11.63 18.34 15.15
CA ARG A 502 11.95 18.41 16.58
C ARG A 502 13.29 19.10 16.82
N SER A 503 13.49 19.61 18.05
CA SER A 503 14.84 19.98 18.52
C SER A 503 15.69 18.72 18.73
N HIS A 504 16.92 18.74 18.22
CA HIS A 504 17.86 17.62 18.27
C HIS A 504 18.97 17.85 19.29
N ILE A 505 19.52 16.77 19.84
CA ILE A 505 20.67 16.85 20.75
C ILE A 505 21.88 17.43 19.99
N ALA A 506 22.53 18.44 20.56
CA ALA A 506 23.66 19.11 19.94
C ALA A 506 24.80 18.13 19.60
N GLY A 507 25.21 18.09 18.34
CA GLY A 507 26.26 17.19 17.83
C GLY A 507 25.79 15.77 17.48
N SER A 508 24.50 15.45 17.61
CA SER A 508 23.93 14.23 17.06
C SER A 508 23.83 14.27 15.52
N VAL A 509 23.85 13.09 14.88
CA VAL A 509 23.56 12.93 13.44
C VAL A 509 22.06 12.63 13.29
N ASN A 510 21.32 13.41 12.51
CA ASN A 510 19.88 13.22 12.33
C ASN A 510 19.59 12.23 11.18
N ILE A 511 18.91 11.12 11.50
CA ILE A 511 18.48 10.06 10.56
C ILE A 511 16.99 9.73 10.83
N PRO A 512 16.05 10.58 10.38
CA PRO A 512 14.63 10.31 10.47
C PRO A 512 14.25 9.30 9.36
N ILE A 513 14.58 8.02 9.56
CA ILE A 513 14.50 7.00 8.51
C ILE A 513 13.12 6.95 7.82
N MET A 514 12.05 6.95 8.61
CA MET A 514 10.65 6.94 8.19
C MET A 514 10.24 8.13 7.28
N TYR A 515 10.98 9.25 7.36
CA TYR A 515 10.75 10.47 6.57
C TYR A 515 11.87 10.74 5.54
N THR A 516 12.86 9.85 5.42
CA THR A 516 13.98 9.99 4.48
C THR A 516 13.71 9.15 3.22
N PRO A 517 13.47 9.77 2.04
CA PRO A 517 13.24 9.04 0.79
C PRO A 517 14.45 8.19 0.41
N THR A 518 14.21 7.09 -0.29
CA THR A 518 15.22 6.05 -0.57
C THR A 518 16.48 6.59 -1.24
N ILE A 519 16.36 7.54 -2.18
CA ILE A 519 17.50 8.23 -2.83
C ILE A 519 18.44 8.94 -1.85
N ASN A 520 17.95 9.36 -0.69
CA ASN A 520 18.71 10.09 0.32
C ASN A 520 19.28 9.18 1.42
N LEU A 521 18.85 7.92 1.54
CA LEU A 521 19.24 7.05 2.65
C LEU A 521 20.76 6.90 2.79
N GLU A 522 21.48 6.50 1.73
CA GLU A 522 22.94 6.33 1.81
C GLU A 522 23.66 7.63 2.13
N LYS A 523 23.19 8.76 1.59
CA LYS A 523 23.73 10.09 1.94
C LYS A 523 23.51 10.38 3.43
N THR A 524 22.32 10.10 3.96
CA THR A 524 21.96 10.30 5.37
C THR A 524 22.78 9.40 6.29
N PHE A 525 22.88 8.10 6.01
CA PHE A 525 23.71 7.17 6.78
C PHE A 525 25.21 7.51 6.71
N SER A 526 25.71 7.99 5.57
CA SER A 526 27.12 8.39 5.41
C SER A 526 27.56 9.58 6.28
N GLN A 527 26.62 10.30 6.92
CA GLN A 527 26.93 11.34 7.90
C GLN A 527 27.47 10.77 9.22
N VAL A 528 27.20 9.49 9.52
CA VAL A 528 27.78 8.80 10.67
C VAL A 528 29.23 8.42 10.36
N PRO A 529 30.22 8.82 11.18
CA PRO A 529 31.62 8.49 10.92
C PRO A 529 31.85 6.97 10.86
N ALA A 530 32.61 6.53 9.85
CA ALA A 530 32.83 5.12 9.55
C ALA A 530 33.39 4.34 10.76
N ASN A 531 32.86 3.14 11.00
CA ASN A 531 33.20 2.28 12.14
C ASN A 531 32.91 2.87 13.55
N SER A 532 32.12 3.94 13.65
CA SER A 532 31.71 4.49 14.95
C SER A 532 30.92 3.49 15.81
N LYS A 533 31.05 3.67 17.13
CA LYS A 533 30.05 3.22 18.10
C LYS A 533 28.88 4.18 18.10
N VAL A 534 27.66 3.66 18.08
CA VAL A 534 26.44 4.47 17.94
C VAL A 534 25.38 4.13 18.99
N ILE A 535 24.69 5.16 19.46
CA ILE A 535 23.44 5.06 20.25
C ILE A 535 22.37 5.84 19.48
N THR A 536 21.21 5.23 19.22
CA THR A 536 20.10 5.94 18.59
C THR A 536 19.25 6.68 19.63
N VAL A 537 18.87 7.92 19.34
CA VAL A 537 18.04 8.77 20.20
C VAL A 537 16.61 8.76 19.64
N CYS A 538 15.64 8.57 20.52
CA CYS A 538 14.24 8.40 20.17
C CYS A 538 13.32 8.98 21.24
N ASP A 539 12.02 8.99 20.96
CA ASP A 539 10.98 9.11 21.98
C ASP A 539 9.74 8.25 21.63
N GLY A 540 8.76 8.20 22.53
CA GLY A 540 7.52 7.46 22.34
C GLY A 540 7.69 5.95 22.09
N TYR A 541 6.64 5.32 21.54
CA TYR A 541 6.67 3.91 21.16
C TYR A 541 7.14 3.72 19.70
N VAL A 542 6.53 4.46 18.76
CA VAL A 542 6.79 4.32 17.31
C VAL A 542 8.22 4.74 16.97
N ASN A 543 8.62 5.97 17.32
CA ASN A 543 9.95 6.43 16.96
C ASN A 543 11.06 5.60 17.63
N CYS A 544 10.85 5.14 18.87
CA CYS A 544 11.77 4.19 19.49
C CYS A 544 11.79 2.78 18.86
N PHE A 545 10.82 2.40 18.01
CA PHE A 545 10.93 1.25 17.11
C PHE A 545 11.80 1.57 15.89
N ASP A 546 11.58 2.72 15.24
CA ASP A 546 12.38 3.19 14.10
C ASP A 546 13.86 3.41 14.48
N ALA A 547 14.12 3.79 15.72
CA ALA A 547 15.44 3.86 16.33
C ALA A 547 16.15 2.50 16.40
N LYS A 548 15.40 1.40 16.57
CA LYS A 548 15.94 0.04 16.47
C LYS A 548 16.21 -0.35 15.00
N ILE A 549 15.32 0.01 14.07
CA ILE A 549 15.52 -0.21 12.62
C ILE A 549 16.82 0.48 12.18
N THR A 550 16.97 1.76 12.54
CA THR A 550 18.15 2.57 12.24
C THR A 550 19.42 1.96 12.85
N GLY A 551 19.34 1.42 14.08
CA GLY A 551 20.43 0.67 14.69
C GLY A 551 20.86 -0.56 13.87
N VAL A 552 19.90 -1.36 13.39
CA VAL A 552 20.17 -2.53 12.51
C VAL A 552 20.81 -2.09 11.19
N GLU A 553 20.33 -1.01 10.58
CA GLU A 553 20.86 -0.47 9.33
C GLU A 553 22.27 0.14 9.48
N LEU A 554 22.59 0.72 10.64
CA LEU A 554 23.95 1.15 10.99
C LEU A 554 24.90 -0.06 11.16
N GLU A 555 24.45 -1.16 11.77
CA GLU A 555 25.27 -2.38 11.84
C GLU A 555 25.52 -3.00 10.46
N ARG A 556 24.54 -2.99 9.54
CA ARG A 556 24.76 -3.42 8.13
C ARG A 556 25.85 -2.60 7.44
N ARG A 557 26.06 -1.35 7.86
CA ARG A 557 27.09 -0.42 7.34
C ARG A 557 28.40 -0.45 8.15
N GLY A 558 28.55 -1.39 9.08
CA GLY A 558 29.80 -1.62 9.83
C GLY A 558 29.99 -0.79 11.09
N HIS A 559 28.96 -0.07 11.55
CA HIS A 559 28.98 0.61 12.85
C HIS A 559 28.69 -0.37 13.99
N GLN A 560 29.11 -0.04 15.20
CA GLN A 560 28.80 -0.84 16.40
C GLN A 560 27.60 -0.23 17.14
N PHE A 561 26.43 -0.84 17.03
CA PHE A 561 25.24 -0.40 17.75
C PHE A 561 25.29 -0.81 19.23
N LEU A 562 25.06 0.16 20.14
CA LEU A 562 25.16 -0.04 21.59
C LEU A 562 23.83 -0.06 22.33
N GLY A 563 22.76 0.48 21.75
CA GLY A 563 21.45 0.64 22.40
C GLY A 563 20.78 1.97 22.04
N ARG A 564 19.75 2.34 22.81
CA ARG A 564 18.91 3.52 22.58
C ARG A 564 18.93 4.50 23.77
N TYR A 565 18.50 5.73 23.51
CA TYR A 565 18.17 6.74 24.53
C TYR A 565 16.78 7.32 24.25
N ASN A 566 15.89 7.30 25.25
CA ASN A 566 14.47 7.64 25.07
C ASN A 566 13.99 8.86 25.88
N THR A 567 14.88 9.60 26.56
CA THR A 567 14.54 10.84 27.28
C THR A 567 15.29 12.08 26.78
N PRO A 568 15.31 12.37 25.45
CA PRO A 568 16.15 13.43 24.85
C PRO A 568 16.00 14.82 25.48
N TRP A 569 14.83 15.16 26.03
CA TRP A 569 14.56 16.40 26.76
C TRP A 569 15.30 16.55 28.09
N GLU A 570 16.00 15.51 28.57
CA GLU A 570 16.83 15.53 29.77
C GLU A 570 18.32 15.75 29.46
N TYR A 571 18.72 15.68 28.19
CA TYR A 571 20.14 15.70 27.84
C TYR A 571 20.82 17.02 28.21
N ASP A 572 20.16 18.15 27.94
CA ASP A 572 20.67 19.50 28.24
C ASP A 572 20.27 20.01 29.64
N LYS A 573 19.64 19.15 30.46
CA LYS A 573 19.39 19.39 31.90
C LYS A 573 20.56 18.90 32.75
#